data_AF-A0A9P3JI44-F1
#
_entry.id   AF-A0A9P3JI44-F1
#
_cell.length_a   1.000
_cell.length_b   1.000
_cell.length_c   1.000
_cell.angle_alpha   90.00
_cell.angle_beta   90.00
_cell.angle_gamma   90.00
#
_symmetry.space_group_name_H-M   'P 1'
#
loop_
_entity.id
_entity.type
_entity.pdbx_description
1 polymer ?
#
loop_
_entity_poly.entity_id
_entity_poly.type
_entity_poly.pdbx_seq_one_letter_code
_entity_poly.pdbx_strand_id
1 'polypeptide(L)'
;MPRQDIRSRVRMEKERERGSEKREREREREREREREREREGAREREREGERERERERGEREREREREREREKVREREIEREREKHRGRERERERERERERERERERERQRERERERERERERERERERERERERERGREREREREREREREREKERERVGERKRERESERERERERERERERERERERERERERGREKEKRARVCVRKRVSKRGKGPLNVIEQRNKCRLILDLRKVNAHLEIPKFKYEGLNRVAELIHPDDWMFSIDLKSGYHHVEMHPSSWKYLGFQFEGAYYSFRSLPFGLATAPFVFTQLIK
;
A
#
# COMPACT_ATOMS: atom_id res chain seq x y z
N MET A 1 -45.64 -76.43 61.35
CA MET A 1 -45.21 -75.78 60.08
C MET A 1 -45.69 -74.33 60.11
N PRO A 2 -44.80 -73.32 60.11
CA PRO A 2 -45.23 -71.94 60.31
C PRO A 2 -45.76 -71.35 59.01
N ARG A 3 -47.02 -70.89 59.02
CA ARG A 3 -47.64 -70.11 57.94
C ARG A 3 -46.98 -68.72 57.94
N GLN A 4 -46.09 -68.47 56.98
CA GLN A 4 -45.49 -67.14 56.81
C GLN A 4 -46.56 -66.13 56.39
N ASP A 5 -46.62 -65.02 57.13
CA ASP A 5 -47.65 -63.99 57.06
C ASP A 5 -47.50 -63.11 55.80
N ILE A 6 -48.48 -63.22 54.90
CA ILE A 6 -48.52 -62.54 53.60
C ILE A 6 -48.64 -61.02 53.76
N ARG A 7 -49.22 -60.51 54.87
CA ARG A 7 -49.35 -59.07 55.13
C ARG A 7 -48.01 -58.37 55.37
N SER A 8 -47.07 -59.04 56.03
CA SER A 8 -45.71 -58.51 56.26
C SER A 8 -44.92 -58.31 54.97
N ARG A 9 -45.11 -59.19 53.98
CA ARG A 9 -44.38 -59.14 52.70
C ARG A 9 -44.84 -57.98 51.82
N VAL A 10 -46.15 -57.74 51.75
CA VAL A 10 -46.77 -56.63 51.00
C VAL A 10 -46.41 -55.26 51.60
N ARG A 11 -46.30 -55.17 52.94
CA ARG A 11 -45.87 -53.92 53.61
C ARG A 11 -44.41 -53.58 53.30
N MET A 12 -43.51 -54.58 53.30
CA MET A 12 -42.12 -54.38 52.94
C MET A 12 -41.93 -54.01 51.45
N GLU A 13 -42.73 -54.55 50.54
CA GLU A 13 -42.69 -54.15 49.12
C GLU A 13 -43.14 -52.70 48.93
N LYS A 14 -44.24 -52.27 49.55
CA LYS A 14 -44.69 -50.86 49.51
C LYS A 14 -43.68 -49.88 50.10
N GLU A 15 -42.95 -50.26 51.14
CA GLU A 15 -41.88 -49.43 51.72
C GLU A 15 -40.64 -49.38 50.81
N ARG A 16 -40.32 -50.47 50.08
CA ARG A 16 -39.25 -50.49 49.07
C ARG A 16 -39.59 -49.65 47.85
N GLU A 17 -40.83 -49.68 47.36
CA GLU A 17 -41.31 -48.83 46.26
C GLU A 17 -41.29 -47.34 46.64
N ARG A 18 -41.83 -46.98 47.81
CA ARG A 18 -41.74 -45.60 48.33
C ARG A 18 -40.30 -45.14 48.51
N GLY A 19 -39.42 -46.06 48.90
CA GLY A 19 -37.98 -45.82 49.01
C GLY A 19 -37.30 -45.62 47.65
N SER A 20 -37.71 -46.34 46.60
CA SER A 20 -37.16 -46.15 45.25
C SER A 20 -37.67 -44.87 44.60
N GLU A 21 -38.96 -44.55 44.73
CA GLU A 21 -39.54 -43.29 44.24
C GLU A 21 -38.88 -42.06 44.89
N LYS A 22 -38.61 -42.12 46.20
CA LYS A 22 -37.92 -41.02 46.90
C LYS A 22 -36.49 -40.83 46.39
N ARG A 23 -35.76 -41.92 46.16
CA ARG A 23 -34.40 -41.89 45.58
C ARG A 23 -34.40 -41.39 44.14
N GLU A 24 -35.42 -41.73 43.36
CA GLU A 24 -35.56 -41.28 41.97
C GLU A 24 -35.83 -39.77 41.90
N ARG A 25 -36.74 -39.25 42.74
CA ARG A 25 -36.99 -37.81 42.87
C ARG A 25 -35.76 -37.03 43.34
N GLU A 26 -34.94 -37.61 44.22
CA GLU A 26 -33.71 -36.99 44.70
C GLU A 26 -32.65 -36.91 43.58
N ARG A 27 -32.50 -37.98 42.79
CA ARG A 27 -31.65 -37.99 41.59
C ARG A 27 -32.10 -37.01 40.51
N GLU A 28 -33.41 -36.85 40.33
CA GLU A 28 -33.97 -35.90 39.37
C GLU A 28 -33.67 -34.45 39.78
N ARG A 29 -33.84 -34.12 41.07
CA ARG A 29 -33.46 -32.81 41.63
C ARG A 29 -31.96 -32.53 41.52
N GLU A 30 -31.13 -33.54 41.70
CA GLU A 30 -29.67 -33.42 41.55
C GLU A 30 -29.29 -33.11 40.08
N ARG A 31 -29.89 -33.83 39.12
CA ARG A 31 -29.72 -33.57 37.68
C ARG A 31 -30.20 -32.17 37.27
N GLU A 32 -31.29 -31.70 37.88
CA GLU A 32 -31.81 -30.35 37.61
C GLU A 32 -30.85 -29.26 38.09
N ARG A 33 -30.28 -29.42 39.31
CA ARG A 33 -29.24 -28.52 39.84
C ARG A 33 -27.96 -28.54 39.01
N GLU A 34 -27.57 -29.70 38.50
CA GLU A 34 -26.41 -29.82 37.62
C GLU A 34 -26.62 -29.07 36.30
N ARG A 35 -27.80 -29.23 35.68
CA ARG A 35 -28.18 -28.48 34.46
C ARG A 35 -28.24 -26.98 34.69
N GLU A 36 -28.69 -26.53 35.86
CA GLU A 36 -28.73 -25.11 36.21
C GLU A 36 -27.32 -24.53 36.33
N ARG A 37 -26.40 -25.22 37.00
CA ARG A 37 -24.97 -24.84 37.08
C ARG A 37 -24.30 -24.79 35.71
N GLU A 38 -24.59 -25.76 34.83
CA GLU A 38 -24.07 -25.75 33.46
C GLU A 38 -24.55 -24.54 32.66
N ARG A 39 -25.85 -24.19 32.79
CA ARG A 39 -26.44 -23.01 32.13
C ARG A 39 -25.84 -21.71 32.67
N GLU A 40 -25.62 -21.63 33.98
CA GLU A 40 -25.01 -20.46 34.61
C GLU A 40 -23.56 -20.29 34.16
N GLY A 41 -22.77 -21.37 34.18
CA GLY A 41 -21.40 -21.35 33.67
C GLY A 41 -21.30 -21.08 32.16
N ALA A 42 -22.31 -21.47 31.37
CA ALA A 42 -22.39 -21.09 29.95
C ALA A 42 -22.61 -19.58 29.76
N ARG A 43 -23.52 -18.98 30.55
CA ARG A 43 -23.78 -17.53 30.54
C ARG A 43 -22.59 -16.71 31.00
N GLU A 44 -21.85 -17.19 32.00
CA GLU A 44 -20.66 -16.51 32.49
C GLU A 44 -19.54 -16.50 31.45
N ARG A 45 -19.29 -17.64 30.78
CA ARG A 45 -18.34 -17.74 29.67
C ARG A 45 -18.71 -16.85 28.48
N GLU A 46 -20.01 -16.69 28.20
CA GLU A 46 -20.48 -15.79 27.16
C GLU A 46 -20.18 -14.32 27.49
N ARG A 47 -20.46 -13.90 28.74
CA ARG A 47 -20.15 -12.54 29.23
C ARG A 47 -18.66 -12.25 29.24
N GLU A 48 -17.85 -13.23 29.65
CA GLU A 48 -16.40 -13.08 29.65
C GLU A 48 -15.85 -12.95 28.22
N GLY A 49 -16.33 -13.79 27.30
CA GLY A 49 -15.98 -13.71 25.88
C GLY A 49 -16.45 -12.41 25.20
N GLU A 50 -17.54 -11.80 25.66
CA GLU A 50 -17.99 -10.48 25.18
C GLU A 50 -17.05 -9.36 25.65
N ARG A 51 -16.67 -9.38 26.94
CA ARG A 51 -15.69 -8.43 27.52
C ARG A 51 -14.32 -8.52 26.85
N GLU A 52 -13.87 -9.73 26.52
CA GLU A 52 -12.60 -9.93 25.82
C GLU A 52 -12.63 -9.34 24.41
N ARG A 53 -13.73 -9.54 23.66
CA ARG A 53 -13.92 -8.94 22.32
C ARG A 53 -13.97 -7.42 22.37
N GLU A 54 -14.59 -6.86 23.42
CA GLU A 54 -14.66 -5.42 23.61
C GLU A 54 -13.26 -4.82 23.87
N ARG A 55 -12.45 -5.48 24.71
CA ARG A 55 -11.04 -5.09 24.94
C ARG A 55 -10.22 -5.16 23.65
N GLU A 56 -10.33 -6.26 22.91
CA GLU A 56 -9.61 -6.46 21.65
C GLU A 56 -10.02 -5.40 20.60
N ARG A 57 -11.31 -5.02 20.56
CA ARG A 57 -11.80 -3.93 19.70
C ARG A 57 -11.19 -2.59 20.12
N GLY A 58 -11.17 -2.30 21.42
CA GLY A 58 -10.58 -1.06 21.96
C GLY A 58 -9.08 -0.94 21.68
N GLU A 59 -8.33 -2.03 21.79
CA GLU A 59 -6.91 -2.05 21.44
C GLU A 59 -6.68 -1.80 19.95
N ARG A 60 -7.47 -2.44 19.08
CA ARG A 60 -7.41 -2.21 17.63
C ARG A 60 -7.75 -0.78 17.23
N GLU A 61 -8.66 -0.12 17.95
CA GLU A 61 -8.98 1.30 17.71
C GLU A 61 -7.81 2.21 18.11
N ARG A 62 -7.21 1.98 19.28
CA ARG A 62 -6.03 2.72 19.75
C ARG A 62 -4.83 2.54 18.81
N GLU A 63 -4.64 1.34 18.28
CA GLU A 63 -3.57 1.07 17.31
C GLU A 63 -3.76 1.85 16.01
N ARG A 64 -5.00 1.87 15.47
CA ARG A 64 -5.33 2.67 14.28
C ARG A 64 -5.15 4.16 14.52
N GLU A 65 -5.47 4.65 15.71
CA GLU A 65 -5.27 6.06 16.06
C GLU A 65 -3.79 6.41 16.08
N ARG A 66 -2.94 5.57 16.69
CA ARG A 66 -1.48 5.73 16.68
C ARG A 66 -0.90 5.69 15.26
N GLU A 67 -1.42 4.83 14.40
CA GLU A 67 -1.00 4.75 13.00
C GLU A 67 -1.30 6.05 12.25
N ARG A 68 -2.52 6.60 12.43
CA ARG A 68 -2.91 7.89 11.85
C ARG A 68 -2.06 9.05 12.36
N GLU A 69 -1.69 9.06 13.64
CA GLU A 69 -0.77 10.07 14.17
C GLU A 69 0.61 9.99 13.54
N ARG A 70 1.15 8.77 13.39
CA ARG A 70 2.44 8.55 12.73
C ARG A 70 2.42 9.01 11.27
N GLU A 71 1.33 8.75 10.56
CA GLU A 71 1.15 9.20 9.17
C GLU A 71 1.15 10.73 9.08
N LYS A 72 0.38 11.41 9.95
CA LYS A 72 0.37 12.89 10.03
C LYS A 72 1.75 13.47 10.33
N VAL A 73 2.54 12.83 11.19
CA VAL A 73 3.92 13.27 11.49
C VAL A 73 4.81 13.15 10.25
N ARG A 74 4.72 12.02 9.52
CA ARG A 74 5.47 11.81 8.27
C ARG A 74 5.09 12.82 7.20
N GLU A 75 3.80 13.11 7.03
CA GLU A 75 3.35 14.13 6.07
C GLU A 75 3.93 15.52 6.39
N ARG A 76 3.93 15.90 7.67
CA ARG A 76 4.53 17.17 8.12
C ARG A 76 6.05 17.22 7.90
N GLU A 77 6.76 16.12 8.07
CA GLU A 77 8.19 16.04 7.75
C GLU A 77 8.44 16.24 6.25
N ILE A 78 7.68 15.55 5.40
CA ILE A 78 7.79 15.67 3.93
C ILE A 78 7.50 17.11 3.49
N GLU A 79 6.49 17.74 4.08
CA GLU A 79 6.17 19.14 3.79
C GLU A 79 7.31 20.09 4.17
N ARG A 80 7.90 19.91 5.37
CA ARG A 80 9.06 20.69 5.82
C ARG A 80 10.27 20.50 4.91
N GLU A 81 10.54 19.29 4.43
CA GLU A 81 11.63 19.05 3.49
C GLU A 81 11.39 19.73 2.14
N ARG A 82 10.16 19.69 1.62
CA ARG A 82 9.78 20.39 0.39
C ARG A 82 9.95 21.90 0.53
N GLU A 83 9.59 22.46 1.69
CA GLU A 83 9.75 23.88 1.97
C GLU A 83 11.24 24.28 2.03
N LYS A 84 12.08 23.48 2.69
CA LYS A 84 13.54 23.67 2.70
C LYS A 84 14.15 23.60 1.30
N HIS A 85 13.69 22.65 0.47
CA HIS A 85 14.16 22.53 -0.92
C HIS A 85 13.82 23.79 -1.73
N ARG A 86 12.57 24.26 -1.64
CA ARG A 86 12.14 25.51 -2.29
C ARG A 86 12.91 26.72 -1.79
N GLY A 87 13.21 26.78 -0.48
CA GLY A 87 14.04 27.84 0.11
C GLY A 87 15.44 27.89 -0.51
N ARG A 88 16.10 26.73 -0.63
CA ARG A 88 17.43 26.61 -1.26
C ARG A 88 17.42 26.96 -2.74
N GLU A 89 16.38 26.59 -3.48
CA GLU A 89 16.25 26.97 -4.89
C GLU A 89 16.13 28.49 -5.07
N ARG A 90 15.29 29.14 -4.26
CA ARG A 90 15.15 30.60 -4.26
C ARG A 90 16.44 31.32 -3.89
N GLU A 91 17.21 30.77 -2.96
CA GLU A 91 18.48 31.33 -2.55
C GLU A 91 19.52 31.25 -3.69
N ARG A 92 19.61 30.11 -4.38
CA ARG A 92 20.46 29.94 -5.57
C ARG A 92 20.05 30.88 -6.71
N GLU A 93 18.75 31.12 -6.89
CA GLU A 93 18.25 32.03 -7.91
C GLU A 93 18.66 33.48 -7.61
N ARG A 94 18.52 33.92 -6.36
CA ARG A 94 18.99 35.25 -5.91
C ARG A 94 20.50 35.41 -6.04
N GLU A 95 21.26 34.36 -5.78
CA GLU A 95 22.72 34.39 -5.93
C GLU A 95 23.13 34.58 -7.39
N ARG A 96 22.50 33.86 -8.33
CA ARG A 96 22.70 34.04 -9.77
C ARG A 96 22.30 35.44 -10.24
N GLU A 97 21.23 36.00 -9.69
CA GLU A 97 20.79 37.35 -10.03
C GLU A 97 21.82 38.41 -9.60
N ARG A 98 22.36 38.29 -8.38
CA ARG A 98 23.45 39.15 -7.88
C ARG A 98 24.73 39.02 -8.71
N GLU A 99 25.05 37.81 -9.16
CA GLU A 99 26.21 37.57 -10.01
C GLU A 99 26.08 38.28 -11.37
N ARG A 100 24.89 38.16 -12.01
CA ARG A 100 24.57 38.89 -13.24
C ARG A 100 24.61 40.40 -13.06
N GLU A 101 24.17 40.90 -11.91
CA GLU A 101 24.21 42.33 -11.60
C GLU A 101 25.64 42.86 -11.48
N ARG A 102 26.52 42.12 -10.79
CA ARG A 102 27.97 42.44 -10.70
C ARG A 102 28.66 42.39 -12.05
N GLU A 103 28.28 41.44 -12.90
CA GLU A 103 28.84 41.33 -14.25
C GLU A 103 28.46 42.55 -15.11
N ARG A 104 27.19 42.98 -15.06
CA ARG A 104 26.73 44.20 -15.72
C ARG A 104 27.42 45.46 -15.18
N GLU A 105 27.72 45.52 -13.88
CA GLU A 105 28.43 46.65 -13.29
C GLU A 105 29.88 46.73 -13.77
N ARG A 106 30.57 45.58 -13.86
CA ARG A 106 31.92 45.49 -14.44
C ARG A 106 31.94 45.88 -15.91
N GLU A 107 30.92 45.49 -16.67
CA GLU A 107 30.80 45.86 -18.08
C GLU A 107 30.67 47.39 -18.25
N ARG A 108 29.82 48.03 -17.42
CA ARG A 108 29.69 49.49 -17.40
C ARG A 108 30.97 50.21 -16.97
N GLN A 109 31.72 49.66 -16.01
CA GLN A 109 33.03 50.23 -15.63
C GLN A 109 34.02 50.18 -16.79
N ARG A 110 34.12 49.06 -17.50
CA ARG A 110 34.98 48.94 -18.69
C ARG A 110 34.57 49.89 -19.80
N GLU A 111 33.27 50.10 -19.98
CA GLU A 111 32.75 51.05 -20.96
C GLU A 111 33.15 52.49 -20.61
N ARG A 112 33.01 52.89 -19.34
CA ARG A 112 33.47 54.21 -18.85
C ARG A 112 34.99 54.39 -18.94
N GLU A 113 35.78 53.36 -18.69
CA GLU A 113 37.24 53.42 -18.88
C GLU A 113 37.60 53.65 -20.35
N ARG A 114 36.97 52.90 -21.27
CA ARG A 114 37.15 53.10 -22.72
C ARG A 114 36.73 54.49 -23.17
N GLU A 115 35.66 55.03 -22.57
CA GLU A 115 35.18 56.38 -22.87
C GLU A 115 36.18 57.45 -22.41
N ARG A 116 36.74 57.32 -21.20
CA ARG A 116 37.82 58.20 -20.70
C ARG A 116 39.10 58.07 -21.51
N GLU A 117 39.42 56.87 -21.98
CA GLU A 117 40.60 56.63 -22.82
C GLU A 117 40.45 57.33 -24.18
N ARG A 118 39.26 57.24 -24.79
CA ARG A 118 38.89 58.00 -26.00
C ARG A 118 38.88 59.50 -25.78
N GLU A 119 38.47 59.96 -24.60
CA GLU A 119 38.47 61.39 -24.27
C GLU A 119 39.90 61.94 -24.18
N ARG A 120 40.82 61.20 -23.55
CA ARG A 120 42.27 61.50 -23.54
C ARG A 120 42.89 61.41 -24.93
N GLU A 121 42.45 60.45 -25.73
CA GLU A 121 42.90 60.30 -27.12
C GLU A 121 42.46 61.51 -27.96
N ARG A 122 41.20 61.95 -27.84
CA ARG A 122 40.67 63.18 -28.46
C ARG A 122 41.35 64.46 -27.96
N GLU A 123 41.78 64.50 -26.71
CA GLU A 123 42.54 65.63 -26.16
C GLU A 123 43.93 65.72 -26.80
N ARG A 124 44.62 64.59 -26.96
CA ARG A 124 45.87 64.46 -27.73
C ARG A 124 45.67 64.70 -29.23
N GLU A 125 44.48 64.35 -29.75
CA GLU A 125 44.12 64.57 -31.14
C GLU A 125 43.86 66.06 -31.42
N ARG A 126 43.19 66.79 -30.52
CA ARG A 126 43.03 68.27 -30.58
C ARG A 126 44.37 69.01 -30.50
N GLU A 127 45.34 68.45 -29.78
CA GLU A 127 46.71 68.96 -29.74
C GLU A 127 47.42 68.77 -31.10
N ARG A 128 47.12 67.68 -31.81
CA ARG A 128 47.60 67.40 -33.19
C ARG A 128 46.74 68.04 -34.29
N GLU A 129 45.50 68.40 -34.01
CA GLU A 129 44.53 69.01 -34.93
C GLU A 129 44.87 70.49 -35.19
N ARG A 130 45.46 71.18 -34.20
CA ARG A 130 46.11 72.49 -34.40
C ARG A 130 47.27 72.45 -35.40
N GLU A 131 47.80 71.25 -35.69
CA GLU A 131 48.88 71.03 -36.66
C GLU A 131 48.37 70.55 -38.03
N ARG A 132 47.10 70.10 -38.14
CA ARG A 132 46.57 69.39 -39.33
C ARG A 132 45.28 69.98 -39.89
N GLU A 133 44.96 71.24 -39.62
CA GLU A 133 43.79 71.94 -40.17
C GLU A 133 43.85 72.17 -41.71
N ARG A 134 44.83 71.60 -42.43
CA ARG A 134 45.01 71.80 -43.88
C ARG A 134 44.72 70.61 -44.78
N GLU A 135 44.34 69.44 -44.27
CA GLU A 135 43.95 68.33 -45.16
C GLU A 135 42.77 67.54 -44.58
N ARG A 136 41.94 66.98 -45.48
CA ARG A 136 40.99 65.86 -45.25
C ARG A 136 39.52 66.19 -44.99
N GLY A 137 38.92 66.92 -45.94
CA GLY A 137 37.48 66.82 -46.21
C GLY A 137 37.00 65.45 -46.73
N ARG A 138 37.87 64.43 -46.86
CA ARG A 138 37.55 63.12 -47.48
C ARG A 138 37.59 61.91 -46.53
N GLU A 139 38.00 62.06 -45.27
CA GLU A 139 38.13 60.92 -44.34
C GLU A 139 36.86 60.66 -43.50
N ARG A 140 36.02 61.68 -43.30
CA ARG A 140 34.77 61.63 -42.49
C ARG A 140 33.67 60.73 -43.04
N GLU A 141 33.71 60.34 -44.32
CA GLU A 141 32.74 59.41 -44.91
C GLU A 141 33.09 57.94 -44.62
N ARG A 142 34.38 57.56 -44.67
CA ARG A 142 34.83 56.18 -44.41
C ARG A 142 34.74 55.77 -42.95
N GLU A 143 34.82 56.71 -42.01
CA GLU A 143 34.61 56.43 -40.58
C GLU A 143 33.14 56.13 -40.26
N ARG A 144 32.20 56.91 -40.81
CA ARG A 144 30.76 56.70 -40.59
C ARG A 144 30.26 55.39 -41.17
N GLU A 145 30.88 54.90 -42.24
CA GLU A 145 30.54 53.61 -42.84
C GLU A 145 31.01 52.44 -41.96
N ARG A 146 32.24 52.50 -41.43
CA ARG A 146 32.78 51.49 -40.51
C ARG A 146 32.05 51.42 -39.17
N GLU A 147 31.52 52.54 -38.70
CA GLU A 147 30.74 52.59 -37.45
C GLU A 147 29.39 51.88 -37.61
N ARG A 148 28.70 52.13 -38.74
CA ARG A 148 27.43 51.46 -39.08
C ARG A 148 27.59 49.96 -39.31
N GLU A 149 28.72 49.52 -39.83
CA GLU A 149 29.01 48.11 -40.06
C GLU A 149 29.21 47.37 -38.72
N ARG A 150 29.93 47.97 -37.77
CA ARG A 150 30.13 47.43 -36.41
C ARG A 150 28.85 47.36 -35.58
N GLU A 151 27.93 48.31 -35.75
CA GLU A 151 26.62 48.24 -35.09
C GLU A 151 25.77 47.08 -35.62
N ARG A 152 25.74 46.87 -36.95
CA ARG A 152 25.02 45.76 -37.58
C ARG A 152 25.57 44.40 -37.18
N GLU A 153 26.88 44.30 -36.96
CA GLU A 153 27.53 43.05 -36.53
C GLU A 153 27.15 42.68 -35.09
N LYS A 154 27.17 43.65 -34.16
CA LYS A 154 26.74 43.46 -32.77
C LYS A 154 25.25 43.12 -32.64
N GLU A 155 24.40 43.69 -33.50
CA GLU A 155 22.98 43.38 -33.51
C GLU A 155 22.73 41.93 -33.96
N ARG A 156 23.49 41.45 -34.96
CA ARG A 156 23.41 40.06 -35.44
C ARG A 156 23.86 39.05 -34.38
N GLU A 157 24.91 39.33 -33.62
CA GLU A 157 25.35 38.46 -32.52
C GLU A 157 24.27 38.33 -31.43
N ARG A 158 23.69 39.45 -30.98
CA ARG A 158 22.63 39.45 -29.95
C ARG A 158 21.37 38.70 -30.39
N VAL A 159 21.00 38.81 -31.66
CA VAL A 159 19.87 38.06 -32.23
C VAL A 159 20.21 36.56 -32.31
N GLY A 160 21.46 36.22 -32.65
CA GLY A 160 21.95 34.85 -32.69
C GLY A 160 21.92 34.15 -31.33
N GLU A 161 22.39 34.81 -30.27
CA GLU A 161 22.36 34.27 -28.91
C GLU A 161 20.94 34.02 -28.40
N ARG A 162 20.04 34.99 -28.57
CA ARG A 162 18.62 34.83 -28.17
C ARG A 162 17.93 33.69 -28.91
N LYS A 163 18.33 33.42 -30.15
CA LYS A 163 17.78 32.30 -30.94
C LYS A 163 18.27 30.96 -30.40
N ARG A 164 19.57 30.87 -30.03
CA ARG A 164 20.17 29.68 -29.42
C ARG A 164 19.58 29.36 -28.04
N GLU A 165 19.38 30.36 -27.18
CA GLU A 165 18.73 30.15 -25.88
C GLU A 165 17.31 29.59 -26.03
N ARG A 166 16.51 30.15 -26.95
CA ARG A 166 15.15 29.66 -27.21
C ARG A 166 15.13 28.24 -27.79
N GLU A 167 16.09 27.87 -28.61
CA GLU A 167 16.23 26.50 -29.10
C GLU A 167 16.59 25.52 -27.98
N SER A 168 17.59 25.86 -27.15
CA SER A 168 17.98 25.02 -26.01
C SER A 168 16.86 24.86 -24.98
N GLU A 169 16.05 25.89 -24.76
CA GLU A 169 14.91 25.81 -23.84
C GLU A 169 13.79 24.88 -24.38
N ARG A 170 13.47 24.99 -25.67
CA ARG A 170 12.53 24.08 -26.35
C ARG A 170 13.01 22.63 -26.37
N GLU A 171 14.32 22.42 -26.52
CA GLU A 171 14.91 21.09 -26.52
C GLU A 171 14.79 20.44 -25.13
N ARG A 172 15.10 21.18 -24.06
CA ARG A 172 14.90 20.72 -22.67
C ARG A 172 13.44 20.43 -22.34
N GLU A 173 12.51 21.24 -22.86
CA GLU A 173 11.09 21.01 -22.65
C GLU A 173 10.62 19.71 -23.32
N ARG A 174 11.05 19.47 -24.57
CA ARG A 174 10.79 18.21 -25.30
C ARG A 174 11.40 17.00 -24.60
N GLU A 175 12.60 17.14 -24.03
CA GLU A 175 13.25 16.07 -23.29
C GLU A 175 12.47 15.69 -22.02
N ARG A 176 12.02 16.69 -21.25
CA ARG A 176 11.16 16.48 -20.07
C ARG A 176 9.82 15.84 -20.44
N GLU A 177 9.24 16.24 -21.57
CA GLU A 177 7.98 15.65 -22.05
C GLU A 177 8.15 14.17 -22.41
N ARG A 178 9.23 13.84 -23.13
CA ARG A 178 9.59 12.45 -23.46
C ARG A 178 9.86 11.61 -22.22
N GLU A 179 10.51 12.18 -21.20
CA GLU A 179 10.78 11.49 -19.93
C GLU A 179 9.47 11.15 -19.21
N ARG A 180 8.54 12.11 -19.12
CA ARG A 180 7.21 11.90 -18.53
C ARG A 180 6.39 10.87 -19.30
N GLU A 181 6.49 10.88 -20.64
CA GLU A 181 5.80 9.90 -21.48
C GLU A 181 6.33 8.48 -21.24
N ARG A 182 7.66 8.31 -21.18
CA ARG A 182 8.31 7.03 -20.85
C ARG A 182 7.93 6.54 -19.45
N GLU A 183 7.84 7.43 -18.47
CA GLU A 183 7.42 7.08 -17.11
C GLU A 183 5.97 6.56 -17.08
N ARG A 184 5.06 7.26 -17.77
CA ARG A 184 3.65 6.82 -17.92
C ARG A 184 3.52 5.51 -18.66
N GLU A 185 4.33 5.29 -19.69
CA GLU A 185 4.34 4.03 -20.44
C GLU A 185 4.80 2.86 -19.55
N ARG A 186 5.87 3.04 -18.78
CA ARG A 186 6.34 2.04 -17.79
C ARG A 186 5.29 1.76 -16.73
N GLU A 187 4.58 2.78 -16.26
CA GLU A 187 3.49 2.60 -15.29
C GLU A 187 2.35 1.76 -15.87
N ARG A 188 1.91 2.07 -17.10
CA ARG A 188 0.90 1.30 -17.83
C ARG A 188 1.35 -0.14 -18.10
N GLU A 189 2.61 -0.34 -18.43
CA GLU A 189 3.17 -1.67 -18.64
C GLU A 189 3.12 -2.50 -17.34
N ARG A 190 3.56 -1.92 -16.21
CA ARG A 190 3.45 -2.56 -14.89
C ARG A 190 2.01 -2.85 -14.51
N GLU A 191 1.07 -1.96 -14.83
CA GLU A 191 -0.34 -2.19 -14.57
C GLU A 191 -0.89 -3.34 -15.42
N ARG A 192 -0.54 -3.40 -16.71
CA ARG A 192 -0.89 -4.51 -17.61
C ARG A 192 -0.29 -5.83 -17.13
N GLU A 193 0.96 -5.81 -16.68
CA GLU A 193 1.63 -7.00 -16.14
C GLU A 193 0.92 -7.50 -14.87
N ARG A 194 0.62 -6.60 -13.92
CA ARG A 194 -0.20 -6.91 -12.73
C ARG A 194 -1.58 -7.44 -13.10
N GLY A 195 -2.20 -6.89 -14.16
CA GLY A 195 -3.47 -7.37 -14.71
C GLY A 195 -3.38 -8.79 -15.23
N ARG A 196 -2.39 -9.07 -16.08
CA ARG A 196 -2.10 -10.40 -16.63
C ARG A 196 -1.79 -11.42 -15.54
N GLU A 197 -1.03 -11.03 -14.52
CA GLU A 197 -0.70 -11.89 -13.38
C GLU A 197 -1.95 -12.24 -12.56
N LYS A 198 -2.81 -11.25 -12.27
CA LYS A 198 -4.11 -11.49 -11.60
C LYS A 198 -5.01 -12.41 -12.42
N GLU A 199 -5.08 -12.20 -13.74
CA GLU A 199 -5.87 -13.04 -14.64
C GLU A 199 -5.35 -14.48 -14.70
N LYS A 200 -4.04 -14.67 -14.87
CA LYS A 200 -3.38 -15.99 -14.81
C LYS A 200 -3.67 -16.67 -13.47
N ARG A 201 -3.52 -15.95 -12.36
CA ARG A 201 -3.81 -16.46 -11.01
C ARG A 201 -5.28 -16.87 -10.85
N ALA A 202 -6.22 -16.07 -11.33
CA ALA A 202 -7.65 -16.41 -11.31
C ALA A 202 -7.95 -17.67 -12.15
N ARG A 203 -7.32 -17.80 -13.32
CA ARG A 203 -7.43 -19.01 -14.15
C ARG A 203 -6.87 -20.23 -13.42
N VAL A 204 -5.78 -20.13 -12.67
CA VAL A 204 -5.24 -21.26 -11.90
C VAL A 204 -6.21 -21.65 -10.78
N CYS A 205 -6.69 -20.67 -9.99
CA CYS A 205 -7.51 -20.93 -8.81
C CYS A 205 -8.92 -21.44 -9.13
N VAL A 206 -9.49 -21.11 -10.28
CA VAL A 206 -10.88 -21.42 -10.62
C VAL A 206 -11.01 -22.00 -12.04
N ARG A 207 -11.93 -22.96 -12.23
CA ARG A 207 -12.24 -23.56 -13.54
C ARG A 207 -13.72 -23.41 -13.87
N LYS A 208 -14.02 -22.93 -15.08
CA LYS A 208 -15.38 -22.95 -15.66
C LYS A 208 -15.82 -24.40 -15.91
N ARG A 209 -17.04 -24.76 -15.52
CA ARG A 209 -17.62 -26.10 -15.74
C ARG A 209 -18.97 -26.01 -16.44
N VAL A 210 -19.32 -27.09 -17.13
CA VAL A 210 -20.62 -27.28 -17.80
C VAL A 210 -21.67 -27.89 -16.84
N SER A 211 -21.24 -28.70 -15.88
CA SER A 211 -22.12 -29.42 -14.95
C SER A 211 -22.52 -28.60 -13.73
N LYS A 212 -23.81 -28.51 -13.41
CA LYS A 212 -24.40 -27.72 -12.30
C LYS A 212 -24.37 -28.41 -10.91
N ARG A 213 -23.59 -29.48 -10.71
CA ARG A 213 -23.57 -30.25 -9.43
C ARG A 213 -22.71 -29.57 -8.37
N GLY A 214 -23.23 -29.45 -7.14
CA GLY A 214 -22.51 -28.97 -5.95
C GLY A 214 -22.47 -27.44 -5.80
N LYS A 215 -23.64 -26.78 -5.76
CA LYS A 215 -23.74 -25.32 -5.70
C LYS A 215 -23.66 -24.79 -4.27
N GLY A 216 -22.59 -24.06 -3.96
CA GLY A 216 -22.56 -23.12 -2.83
C GLY A 216 -23.01 -21.72 -3.28
N PRO A 217 -23.80 -20.98 -2.49
CA PRO A 217 -24.05 -19.57 -2.77
C PRO A 217 -22.74 -18.77 -2.74
N LEU A 218 -22.56 -17.88 -3.71
CA LEU A 218 -21.42 -16.95 -3.76
C LEU A 218 -21.90 -15.59 -3.29
N ASN A 219 -21.30 -15.09 -2.21
CA ASN A 219 -21.55 -13.76 -1.69
C ASN A 219 -20.36 -12.85 -1.99
N VAL A 220 -20.63 -11.60 -2.36
CA VAL A 220 -19.60 -10.57 -2.50
C VAL A 220 -19.73 -9.63 -1.32
N ILE A 221 -18.67 -9.48 -0.53
CA ILE A 221 -18.63 -8.48 0.55
C ILE A 221 -17.61 -7.42 0.17
N GLU A 222 -17.99 -6.15 0.30
CA GLU A 222 -17.08 -5.03 0.16
C GLU A 222 -16.46 -4.68 1.52
N GLN A 223 -15.13 -4.68 1.60
CA GLN A 223 -14.40 -4.27 2.78
C GLN A 223 -13.30 -3.29 2.41
N ARG A 224 -13.33 -2.08 2.98
CA ARG A 224 -12.27 -1.06 2.86
C ARG A 224 -11.79 -0.88 1.40
N ASN A 225 -12.73 -0.67 0.48
CA ASN A 225 -12.49 -0.47 -0.97
C ASN A 225 -11.99 -1.71 -1.73
N LYS A 226 -12.24 -2.92 -1.21
CA LYS A 226 -11.91 -4.18 -1.89
C LYS A 226 -13.08 -5.16 -1.82
N CYS A 227 -13.54 -5.61 -2.99
CA CYS A 227 -14.51 -6.69 -3.10
C CYS A 227 -13.85 -8.03 -2.76
N ARG A 228 -14.49 -8.80 -1.88
CA ARG A 228 -14.08 -10.15 -1.49
C ARG A 228 -15.17 -11.14 -1.85
N LEU A 229 -14.80 -12.14 -2.66
CA LEU A 229 -15.67 -13.27 -2.97
C LEU A 229 -15.64 -14.25 -1.79
N ILE A 230 -16.81 -14.54 -1.24
CA ILE A 230 -17.00 -15.50 -0.16
C ILE A 230 -17.90 -16.61 -0.66
N LEU A 231 -17.32 -17.79 -0.81
CA LEU A 231 -18.08 -18.99 -1.09
C LEU A 231 -18.69 -19.52 0.21
N ASP A 232 -20.01 -19.61 0.26
CA ASP A 232 -20.70 -20.20 1.41
C ASP A 232 -20.54 -21.73 1.39
N LEU A 233 -19.57 -22.18 2.19
CA LEU A 233 -19.23 -23.59 2.37
C LEU A 233 -19.85 -24.20 3.63
N ARG A 234 -20.82 -23.55 4.30
CA ARG A 234 -21.41 -24.07 5.55
C ARG A 234 -21.96 -25.49 5.40
N LYS A 235 -22.68 -25.75 4.30
CA LYS A 235 -23.21 -27.09 4.00
C LYS A 235 -22.11 -28.10 3.74
N VAL A 236 -21.03 -27.70 3.07
CA VAL A 236 -19.89 -28.59 2.80
C VAL A 236 -19.17 -28.91 4.12
N ASN A 237 -18.88 -27.89 4.92
CA ASN A 237 -18.21 -28.02 6.22
C ASN A 237 -18.95 -28.93 7.19
N ALA A 238 -20.29 -28.96 7.16
CA ALA A 238 -21.09 -29.87 7.99
C ALA A 238 -20.87 -31.36 7.67
N HIS A 239 -20.34 -31.70 6.50
CA HIS A 239 -20.07 -33.07 6.07
C HIS A 239 -18.57 -33.40 6.03
N LEU A 240 -17.72 -32.49 6.54
CA LEU A 240 -16.28 -32.73 6.63
C LEU A 240 -15.92 -33.25 8.02
N GLU A 241 -15.07 -34.27 8.03
CA GLU A 241 -14.34 -34.64 9.23
C GLU A 241 -13.20 -33.64 9.42
N ILE A 242 -13.29 -32.82 10.47
CA ILE A 242 -12.30 -31.79 10.77
C ILE A 242 -11.33 -32.36 11.82
N PRO A 243 -10.05 -32.59 11.48
CA PRO A 243 -9.08 -33.06 12.45
C PRO A 243 -8.85 -32.03 13.55
N LYS A 244 -8.75 -32.48 14.81
CA LYS A 244 -8.27 -31.64 15.90
C LYS A 244 -6.75 -31.50 15.78
N PHE A 245 -6.25 -30.27 15.72
CA PHE A 245 -4.81 -30.00 15.66
C PHE A 245 -4.44 -28.81 16.52
N LYS A 246 -3.16 -28.73 16.91
CA LYS A 246 -2.59 -27.63 17.68
C LYS A 246 -1.53 -26.93 16.84
N TYR A 247 -1.58 -25.60 16.82
CA TYR A 247 -0.48 -24.79 16.32
C TYR A 247 0.73 -24.93 17.23
N GLU A 248 1.92 -24.79 16.65
CA GLU A 248 3.12 -24.65 17.46
C GLU A 248 3.10 -23.28 18.12
N GLY A 249 3.21 -23.28 19.45
CA GLY A 249 3.10 -22.07 20.25
C GLY A 249 4.38 -21.24 20.19
N LEU A 250 4.24 -19.94 20.38
CA LEU A 250 5.37 -19.00 20.42
C LEU A 250 6.44 -19.38 21.44
N ASN A 251 6.07 -20.08 22.52
CA ASN A 251 7.01 -20.54 23.54
C ASN A 251 8.11 -21.45 22.97
N ARG A 252 7.78 -22.32 22.01
CA ARG A 252 8.78 -23.17 21.33
C ARG A 252 9.71 -22.35 20.44
N VAL A 253 9.19 -21.28 19.84
CA VAL A 253 9.98 -20.39 18.99
C VAL A 253 10.90 -19.53 19.84
N ALA A 254 10.45 -19.10 21.02
CA ALA A 254 11.26 -18.33 21.98
C ALA A 254 12.46 -19.13 22.51
N GLU A 255 12.36 -20.46 22.62
CA GLU A 255 13.49 -21.34 22.95
C GLU A 255 14.55 -21.41 21.84
N LEU A 256 14.20 -21.06 20.60
CA LEU A 256 15.07 -21.13 19.43
C LEU A 256 15.71 -19.78 19.07
N ILE A 257 15.34 -18.70 19.75
CA ILE A 257 15.83 -17.34 19.47
C ILE A 257 16.82 -16.93 20.56
N HIS A 258 18.01 -16.50 20.14
CA HIS A 258 19.06 -15.99 21.01
C HIS A 258 19.22 -14.46 20.88
N PRO A 259 19.83 -13.79 21.88
CA PRO A 259 20.25 -12.41 21.73
C PRO A 259 21.12 -12.23 20.48
N ASP A 260 20.90 -11.14 19.75
CA ASP A 260 21.59 -10.76 18.51
C ASP A 260 21.19 -11.54 17.23
N ASP A 261 20.13 -12.37 17.29
CA ASP A 261 19.57 -13.01 16.10
C ASP A 261 18.84 -12.03 15.17
N TRP A 262 19.07 -12.20 13.87
CA TRP A 262 18.33 -11.46 12.83
C TRP A 262 17.06 -12.20 12.47
N MET A 263 15.92 -11.54 12.64
CA MET A 263 14.61 -12.08 12.28
C MET A 263 14.09 -11.44 10.99
N PHE A 264 13.50 -12.25 10.12
CA PHE A 264 12.74 -11.78 8.97
C PHE A 264 11.36 -12.46 8.92
N SER A 265 10.35 -11.70 8.50
CA SER A 265 8.98 -12.20 8.34
C SER A 265 8.64 -12.35 6.87
N ILE A 266 8.14 -13.52 6.47
CA ILE A 266 7.60 -13.74 5.12
C ILE A 266 6.07 -13.86 5.23
N ASP A 267 5.34 -12.95 4.59
CA ASP A 267 3.89 -13.05 4.42
C ASP A 267 3.53 -13.79 3.12
N LEU A 268 2.92 -14.97 3.24
CA LEU A 268 2.44 -15.73 2.09
C LEU A 268 1.09 -15.19 1.63
N LYS A 269 1.15 -14.22 0.70
CA LYS A 269 -0.05 -13.54 0.16
C LYS A 269 -1.07 -14.51 -0.44
N SER A 270 -2.23 -14.62 0.21
CA SER A 270 -3.30 -15.58 -0.10
C SER A 270 -2.81 -17.03 -0.11
N GLY A 271 -2.05 -17.42 0.91
CA GLY A 271 -1.39 -18.73 1.02
C GLY A 271 -2.25 -19.94 0.63
N TYR A 272 -3.53 -19.99 1.04
CA TYR A 272 -4.43 -21.10 0.67
C TYR A 272 -4.57 -21.29 -0.84
N HIS A 273 -4.56 -20.22 -1.64
CA HIS A 273 -4.70 -20.32 -3.09
C HIS A 273 -3.48 -20.93 -3.80
N HIS A 274 -2.36 -21.14 -3.11
CA HIS A 274 -1.21 -21.86 -3.64
C HIS A 274 -1.35 -23.38 -3.48
N VAL A 275 -2.26 -23.85 -2.63
CA VAL A 275 -2.49 -25.28 -2.41
C VAL A 275 -3.54 -25.78 -3.40
N GLU A 276 -3.16 -26.72 -4.26
CA GLU A 276 -4.08 -27.34 -5.22
C GLU A 276 -4.96 -28.40 -4.53
N MET A 277 -6.25 -28.39 -4.85
CA MET A 277 -7.23 -29.36 -4.39
C MET A 277 -7.23 -30.57 -5.31
N HIS A 278 -7.35 -31.76 -4.74
CA HIS A 278 -7.50 -32.99 -5.51
C HIS A 278 -8.74 -32.93 -6.44
N PRO A 279 -8.65 -33.40 -7.71
CA PRO A 279 -9.74 -33.29 -8.69
C PRO A 279 -11.10 -33.86 -8.26
N SER A 280 -11.09 -34.89 -7.40
CA SER A 280 -12.31 -35.48 -6.84
C SER A 280 -13.10 -34.52 -5.95
N SER A 281 -12.43 -33.54 -5.31
CA SER A 281 -13.03 -32.60 -4.36
C SER A 281 -13.66 -31.39 -5.04
N TRP A 282 -13.23 -31.07 -6.27
CA TRP A 282 -13.71 -29.90 -7.01
C TRP A 282 -15.24 -29.87 -7.19
N LYS A 283 -15.90 -31.05 -7.25
CA LYS A 283 -17.37 -31.15 -7.39
C LYS A 283 -18.15 -30.53 -6.23
N TYR A 284 -17.53 -30.34 -5.07
CA TYR A 284 -18.16 -29.77 -3.88
C TYR A 284 -17.89 -28.26 -3.74
N LEU A 285 -16.93 -27.73 -4.48
CA LEU A 285 -16.43 -26.36 -4.36
C LEU A 285 -16.91 -25.47 -5.52
N GLY A 286 -18.13 -25.71 -5.99
CA GLY A 286 -18.68 -25.05 -7.16
C GLY A 286 -19.60 -23.88 -6.82
N PHE A 287 -19.60 -22.88 -7.70
CA PHE A 287 -20.40 -21.66 -7.56
C PHE A 287 -20.81 -21.09 -8.91
N GLN A 288 -21.87 -20.27 -8.92
CA GLN A 288 -22.37 -19.61 -10.14
C GLN A 288 -22.00 -18.13 -10.10
N PHE A 289 -21.49 -17.61 -11.22
CA PHE A 289 -21.16 -16.20 -11.40
C PHE A 289 -21.48 -15.80 -12.85
N GLU A 290 -22.23 -14.71 -13.03
CA GLU A 290 -22.62 -14.17 -14.35
C GLU A 290 -23.21 -15.24 -15.31
N GLY A 291 -24.09 -16.10 -14.79
CA GLY A 291 -24.73 -17.16 -15.59
C GLY A 291 -23.84 -18.36 -15.94
N ALA A 292 -22.53 -18.28 -15.66
CA ALA A 292 -21.59 -19.39 -15.81
C ALA A 292 -21.33 -20.11 -14.48
N TYR A 293 -20.99 -21.39 -14.57
CA TYR A 293 -20.64 -22.20 -13.40
C TYR A 293 -19.13 -22.38 -13.30
N TYR A 294 -18.61 -22.23 -12.10
CA TYR A 294 -17.19 -22.27 -11.77
C TYR A 294 -16.95 -23.19 -10.58
N SER A 295 -15.71 -23.64 -10.41
CA SER A 295 -15.30 -24.51 -9.32
C SER A 295 -13.86 -24.20 -8.93
N PHE A 296 -13.59 -24.13 -7.64
CA PHE A 296 -12.24 -23.90 -7.12
C PHE A 296 -11.35 -25.12 -7.39
N ARG A 297 -10.17 -24.84 -7.95
CA ARG A 297 -9.05 -25.77 -8.10
C ARG A 297 -8.06 -25.67 -6.97
N SER A 298 -7.91 -24.48 -6.38
CA SER A 298 -7.09 -24.25 -5.20
C SER A 298 -7.93 -24.27 -3.93
N LEU A 299 -7.30 -24.44 -2.78
CA LEU A 299 -7.96 -24.46 -1.47
C LEU A 299 -8.69 -23.12 -1.23
N PRO A 300 -10.03 -23.10 -1.16
CA PRO A 300 -10.79 -21.86 -1.05
C PRO A 300 -10.84 -21.38 0.40
N PHE A 301 -10.94 -20.06 0.57
CA PHE A 301 -11.29 -19.48 1.87
C PHE A 301 -12.68 -19.96 2.32
N GLY A 302 -12.82 -20.26 3.60
CA GLY A 302 -14.08 -20.72 4.21
C GLY A 302 -14.24 -22.24 4.32
N LEU A 303 -13.32 -23.04 3.77
CA LEU A 303 -13.30 -24.48 4.01
C LEU A 303 -12.74 -24.79 5.40
N ALA A 304 -13.47 -25.53 6.23
CA ALA A 304 -13.11 -25.74 7.63
C ALA A 304 -11.80 -26.54 7.81
N THR A 305 -11.45 -27.39 6.85
CA THR A 305 -10.20 -28.16 6.86
C THR A 305 -9.00 -27.37 6.33
N ALA A 306 -9.20 -26.18 5.74
CA ALA A 306 -8.12 -25.40 5.13
C ALA A 306 -6.97 -25.04 6.09
N PRO A 307 -7.23 -24.59 7.33
CA PRO A 307 -6.16 -24.28 8.29
C PRO A 307 -5.31 -25.50 8.65
N PHE A 308 -5.94 -26.67 8.81
CA PHE A 308 -5.24 -27.93 9.09
C PHE A 308 -4.33 -28.32 7.92
N VAL A 309 -4.89 -28.38 6.70
CA VAL A 309 -4.14 -28.76 5.48
C VAL A 309 -2.97 -27.80 5.26
N PHE A 310 -3.19 -26.50 5.40
CA PHE A 310 -2.14 -25.50 5.21
C PHE A 310 -1.03 -25.62 6.26
N THR A 311 -1.40 -25.88 7.52
CA THR A 311 -0.41 -26.08 8.60
C THR A 311 0.44 -27.33 8.34
N GLN A 312 -0.15 -28.42 7.85
CA GLN A 312 0.58 -29.65 7.53
C GLN A 312 1.56 -29.50 6.35
N LEU A 313 1.33 -28.54 5.46
CA LEU A 313 2.20 -28.29 4.30
C LEU A 313 3.37 -27.35 4.62
N ILE A 314 3.25 -26.55 5.69
CA ILE A 314 4.25 -25.54 6.08
C ILE A 314 5.13 -26.02 7.24
N LYS A 315 4.62 -26.93 8.06
CA LYS A 315 5.46 -27.73 8.96
C LYS A 315 6.46 -28.54 8.14
#